data_AF-A0A1G2YNV4-F1
#
_entry.id   AF-A0A1G2YNV4-F1
#
_cell.length_a   1.000
_cell.length_b   1.000
_cell.length_c   1.000
_cell.angle_alpha   90.00
_cell.angle_beta   90.00
_cell.angle_gamma   90.00
#
_symmetry.space_group_name_H-M   'P 1'
#
loop_
_entity.id
_entity.type
_entity.pdbx_description
1 polymer ?
#
loop_
_entity_poly.entity_id
_entity_poly.type
_entity_poly.pdbx_seq_one_letter_code
_entity_poly.pdbx_strand_id
1 'polypeptide(L)'
;MRRIIISLSLLCLLLAGCDSLRFAPSEAQKQNAWLHNRTAIVTAETARTEETSPSLQALTQLGEVQSRAFSSYCGLPKEFPPAETAEDILAESNFQLAGTALQESTERPDPWQVANSMLEMGIGICALLGGVYGTRAVGFLKQAREKSNALQEIIAGNELFKKQNRAQATAFKQAHQNQSPQTRQLVAAMKA
;
A
#
# COMPACT_ATOMS: atom_id res chain seq x y z
N MET A 1 20.20 0.23 -28.73
CA MET A 1 20.08 0.20 -27.25
C MET A 1 19.33 1.41 -26.68
N ARG A 2 19.78 2.66 -26.86
CA ARG A 2 19.09 3.86 -26.33
C ARG A 2 17.61 3.97 -26.73
N ARG A 3 17.27 3.66 -27.98
CA ARG A 3 15.86 3.67 -28.46
C ARG A 3 15.00 2.57 -27.82
N ILE A 4 15.56 1.37 -27.60
CA ILE A 4 14.86 0.23 -26.99
C ILE A 4 14.57 0.50 -25.50
N ILE A 5 15.53 1.09 -24.78
CA ILE A 5 15.36 1.47 -23.38
C ILE A 5 14.28 2.55 -23.24
N ILE A 6 14.30 3.58 -24.11
CA ILE A 6 13.27 4.64 -24.11
C ILE A 6 11.88 4.05 -24.40
N SER A 7 11.77 3.13 -25.36
CA SER A 7 10.49 2.47 -25.69
C SER A 7 9.97 1.60 -24.54
N LEU A 8 10.85 0.87 -23.85
CA LEU A 8 10.46 0.01 -22.71
C LEU A 8 10.04 0.86 -21.50
N SER A 9 10.76 1.96 -21.22
CA SER A 9 10.40 2.90 -20.16
C SER A 9 9.08 3.62 -20.44
N LEU A 10 8.82 4.04 -21.69
CA LEU A 10 7.51 4.58 -22.07
C LEU A 10 6.40 3.53 -21.94
N LEU A 11 6.65 2.28 -22.30
CA LEU A 11 5.68 1.20 -22.17
C LEU A 11 5.32 0.92 -20.70
N CYS A 12 6.31 0.90 -19.80
CA CYS A 12 6.05 0.76 -18.37
C CYS A 12 5.28 1.97 -17.78
N LEU A 13 5.58 3.18 -18.25
CA LEU A 13 4.86 4.41 -17.85
C LEU A 13 3.43 4.49 -18.42
N LEU A 14 3.17 3.84 -19.56
CA LEU A 14 1.83 3.76 -20.17
C LEU A 14 0.97 2.65 -19.54
N LEU A 15 1.59 1.62 -18.97
CA LEU A 15 0.90 0.52 -18.28
C LEU A 15 0.63 0.82 -16.80
N ALA A 16 1.48 1.62 -16.15
CA ALA A 16 1.23 2.18 -14.83
C ALA A 16 0.57 3.55 -14.99
N GLY A 17 -0.76 3.59 -15.12
CA GLY A 17 -1.51 4.84 -15.21
C GLY A 17 -1.10 5.85 -14.11
N CYS A 18 -1.19 7.15 -14.41
CA CYS A 18 -0.77 8.23 -13.51
C CYS A 18 -1.58 8.38 -12.21
N ASP A 19 -2.55 7.51 -11.95
CA ASP A 19 -3.19 7.40 -10.64
C ASP A 19 -2.24 6.62 -9.73
N SER A 20 -1.61 7.35 -8.80
CA SER A 20 -0.74 6.88 -7.71
C SER A 20 -0.75 5.36 -7.50
N LEU A 21 0.42 4.73 -7.62
CA LEU A 21 0.61 3.31 -7.35
C LEU A 21 -0.08 2.94 -6.03
N ARG A 22 -1.19 2.22 -6.09
CA ARG A 22 -1.95 1.77 -4.93
C ARG A 22 -1.80 0.27 -4.86
N PHE A 23 -1.35 -0.25 -3.72
CA PHE A 23 -1.26 -1.69 -3.55
C PHE A 23 -2.66 -2.31 -3.65
N ALA A 24 -2.70 -3.58 -4.05
CA ALA A 24 -3.92 -4.35 -4.00
C ALA A 24 -4.48 -4.34 -2.57
N PRO A 25 -5.82 -4.37 -2.39
CA PRO A 25 -6.43 -4.36 -1.07
C PRO A 25 -5.86 -5.45 -0.16
N SER A 26 -5.56 -5.08 1.09
CA SER A 26 -5.13 -6.02 2.13
C SER A 26 -6.27 -7.01 2.48
N GLU A 27 -5.96 -8.06 3.24
CA GLU A 27 -7.00 -8.97 3.71
C GLU A 27 -8.01 -8.27 4.63
N ALA A 28 -7.56 -7.40 5.53
CA ALA A 28 -8.46 -6.61 6.38
C ALA A 28 -9.37 -5.69 5.55
N GLN A 29 -8.85 -5.07 4.49
CA GLN A 29 -9.63 -4.24 3.57
C GLN A 29 -10.67 -5.06 2.79
N LYS A 30 -10.34 -6.28 2.35
CA LYS A 30 -11.30 -7.19 1.71
C LYS A 30 -12.38 -7.66 2.69
N GLN A 31 -11.99 -8.04 3.90
CA GLN A 31 -12.90 -8.45 4.97
C GLN A 31 -13.87 -7.32 5.30
N ASN A 32 -13.36 -6.10 5.47
CA ASN A 32 -14.19 -4.92 5.74
C ASN A 32 -15.11 -4.56 4.55
N ALA A 33 -14.63 -4.65 3.31
CA ALA A 33 -15.47 -4.39 2.13
C ALA A 33 -16.61 -5.41 2.00
N TRP A 34 -16.32 -6.68 2.25
CA TRP A 34 -17.33 -7.73 2.27
C TRP A 34 -18.32 -7.55 3.44
N LEU A 35 -17.82 -7.25 4.64
CA LEU A 35 -18.63 -7.00 5.82
C LEU A 35 -19.54 -5.79 5.62
N HIS A 36 -19.03 -4.70 5.05
CA HIS A 36 -19.82 -3.52 4.68
C HIS A 36 -20.97 -3.86 3.72
N ASN A 37 -20.79 -4.82 2.81
CA ASN A 37 -21.87 -5.33 1.96
C ASN A 37 -22.91 -6.12 2.74
N ARG A 38 -22.49 -6.97 3.68
CA ARG A 38 -23.42 -7.65 4.60
C ARG A 38 -24.20 -6.66 5.47
N THR A 39 -23.52 -5.68 6.04
CA THR A 39 -24.14 -4.59 6.81
C THR A 39 -25.16 -3.84 5.98
N ALA A 40 -24.85 -3.48 4.73
CA ALA A 40 -25.77 -2.74 3.87
C ALA A 40 -27.02 -3.57 3.50
N ILE A 41 -26.86 -4.87 3.21
CA ILE A 41 -27.97 -5.78 2.96
C ILE A 41 -28.89 -5.87 4.19
N VAL A 42 -28.34 -6.18 5.36
CA VAL A 42 -29.12 -6.32 6.59
C VAL A 42 -29.79 -4.99 6.96
N THR A 43 -29.11 -3.86 6.76
CA THR A 43 -29.70 -2.53 7.00
C THR A 43 -30.88 -2.25 6.07
N ALA A 44 -30.79 -2.62 4.79
CA ALA A 44 -31.89 -2.44 3.83
C ALA A 44 -33.08 -3.35 4.14
N GLU A 45 -32.82 -4.59 4.56
CA GLU A 45 -33.85 -5.54 5.01
C GLU A 45 -34.54 -5.07 6.29
N THR A 46 -33.78 -4.64 7.29
CA THR A 46 -34.30 -4.08 8.56
C THR A 46 -35.13 -2.82 8.29
N ALA A 47 -34.64 -1.88 7.49
CA ALA A 47 -35.38 -0.65 7.17
C ALA A 47 -36.74 -0.92 6.50
N ARG A 48 -36.83 -1.98 5.69
CA ARG A 48 -38.09 -2.43 5.07
C ARG A 48 -39.00 -3.11 6.09
N THR A 49 -38.44 -3.99 6.92
CA THR A 49 -39.18 -4.78 7.93
C THR A 49 -39.76 -3.89 9.03
N GLU A 50 -39.03 -2.86 9.44
CA GLU A 50 -39.48 -1.86 10.42
C GLU A 50 -40.39 -0.78 9.83
N GLU A 51 -40.81 -0.91 8.57
CA GLU A 51 -41.68 0.04 7.86
C GLU A 51 -41.20 1.50 7.98
N THR A 52 -39.89 1.70 7.89
CA THR A 52 -39.30 3.05 7.98
C THR A 52 -39.76 3.94 6.83
N SER A 53 -39.47 5.25 6.90
CA SER A 53 -39.88 6.20 5.85
C SER A 53 -39.46 5.74 4.44
N PRO A 54 -40.26 6.01 3.38
CA PRO A 54 -39.92 5.65 2.01
C PRO A 54 -38.53 6.12 1.57
N SER A 55 -38.13 7.32 2.02
CA SER A 55 -36.81 7.88 1.75
C SER A 55 -35.68 7.05 2.38
N LEU A 56 -35.85 6.60 3.63
CA LEU A 56 -34.84 5.78 4.30
C LEU A 56 -34.71 4.42 3.62
N GLN A 57 -35.82 3.77 3.27
CA GLN A 57 -35.80 2.52 2.53
C GLN A 57 -35.10 2.65 1.16
N ALA A 58 -35.32 3.77 0.45
CA ALA A 58 -34.66 4.03 -0.82
C ALA A 58 -33.14 4.27 -0.65
N LEU A 59 -32.74 5.02 0.38
CA LEU A 59 -31.33 5.28 0.68
C LEU A 59 -30.58 3.99 1.04
N THR A 60 -31.17 3.11 1.85
CA THR A 60 -30.53 1.85 2.25
C THR A 60 -30.42 0.87 1.08
N GLN A 61 -31.43 0.80 0.20
CA GLN A 61 -31.35 0.05 -1.06
C GLN A 61 -30.25 0.55 -1.98
N LEU A 62 -30.10 1.87 -2.13
CA LEU A 62 -29.00 2.44 -2.91
C LEU A 62 -27.63 2.09 -2.28
N GLY A 63 -27.53 2.20 -0.95
CA GLY A 63 -26.33 1.84 -0.19
C GLY A 63 -25.92 0.38 -0.39
N GLU A 64 -26.88 -0.56 -0.42
CA GLU A 64 -26.64 -1.97 -0.76
C GLU A 64 -25.98 -2.13 -2.14
N VAL A 65 -26.55 -1.49 -3.16
CA VAL A 65 -26.03 -1.57 -4.54
C VAL A 65 -24.62 -0.99 -4.66
N GLN A 66 -24.39 0.17 -4.02
CA GLN A 66 -23.07 0.80 -3.98
C GLN A 66 -22.04 -0.07 -3.24
N SER A 67 -22.45 -0.65 -2.11
CA SER A 67 -21.61 -1.52 -1.30
C SER A 67 -21.16 -2.77 -2.07
N ARG A 68 -22.07 -3.39 -2.84
CA ARG A 68 -21.74 -4.52 -3.71
C ARG A 68 -20.68 -4.15 -4.75
N ALA A 69 -20.69 -2.92 -5.28
CA ALA A 69 -19.65 -2.46 -6.20
C ALA A 69 -18.28 -2.39 -5.52
N PHE A 70 -18.21 -1.90 -4.27
CA PHE A 70 -16.96 -1.85 -3.51
C PHE A 70 -16.42 -3.24 -3.17
N SER A 71 -17.29 -4.14 -2.69
CA SER A 71 -16.87 -5.52 -2.40
C SER A 71 -16.41 -6.25 -3.67
N SER A 72 -17.06 -6.02 -4.82
CA SER A 72 -16.64 -6.59 -6.11
C SER A 72 -15.28 -6.05 -6.58
N TYR A 73 -15.03 -4.76 -6.37
CA TYR A 73 -13.75 -4.13 -6.73
C TYR A 73 -12.60 -4.64 -5.84
N CYS A 74 -12.84 -4.77 -4.53
CA CYS A 74 -11.81 -5.25 -3.59
C CYS A 74 -11.53 -6.76 -3.72
N GLY A 75 -12.49 -7.53 -4.21
CA GLY A 75 -12.46 -8.98 -4.23
C GLY A 75 -12.91 -9.61 -2.91
N LEU A 76 -12.94 -10.94 -2.87
CA LEU A 76 -13.38 -11.70 -1.70
C LEU A 76 -12.24 -11.89 -0.69
N PRO A 77 -12.52 -11.82 0.62
CA PRO A 77 -11.53 -12.17 1.64
C PRO A 77 -11.27 -13.68 1.66
N LYS A 78 -10.10 -14.07 2.18
CA LYS A 78 -9.81 -15.50 2.43
C LYS A 78 -10.62 -16.07 3.58
N GLU A 79 -10.84 -15.26 4.61
CA GLU A 79 -11.60 -15.61 5.81
C GLU A 79 -12.75 -14.62 5.98
N PHE A 80 -13.96 -15.15 6.16
CA PHE A 80 -15.17 -14.34 6.27
C PHE A 80 -15.45 -13.98 7.73
N PRO A 81 -15.59 -12.69 8.07
CA PRO A 81 -16.03 -12.30 9.40
C PRO A 81 -17.49 -12.77 9.64
N PRO A 82 -17.87 -13.08 10.88
CA PRO A 82 -19.26 -13.39 11.23
C PRO A 82 -20.19 -12.24 10.84
N ALA A 83 -21.24 -12.55 10.07
CA ALA A 83 -22.19 -11.55 9.56
C ALA A 83 -23.51 -12.20 9.09
N GLU A 84 -23.98 -13.23 9.80
CA GLU A 84 -25.27 -13.88 9.49
C GLU A 84 -26.44 -13.06 10.04
N THR A 85 -26.26 -12.47 11.23
CA THR A 85 -27.27 -11.66 11.93
C THR A 85 -26.81 -10.21 12.13
N ALA A 86 -27.74 -9.33 12.55
CA ALA A 86 -27.40 -7.97 12.95
C ALA A 86 -26.46 -7.98 14.17
N GLU A 87 -26.68 -8.90 15.10
CA GLU A 87 -25.86 -9.08 16.30
C GLU A 87 -24.43 -9.51 15.93
N ASP A 88 -24.27 -10.42 14.96
CA ASP A 88 -22.94 -10.81 14.45
C ASP A 88 -22.23 -9.61 13.83
N ILE A 89 -22.93 -8.85 12.99
CA ILE A 89 -22.37 -7.67 12.31
C ILE A 89 -21.92 -6.63 13.32
N LEU A 90 -22.71 -6.41 14.38
CA LEU A 90 -22.45 -5.42 15.43
C LEU A 90 -21.47 -5.92 16.51
N ALA A 91 -20.88 -7.11 16.35
CA ALA A 91 -19.85 -7.59 17.26
C ALA A 91 -18.64 -6.63 17.31
N GLU A 92 -18.05 -6.46 18.49
CA GLU A 92 -16.90 -5.58 18.71
C GLU A 92 -15.71 -5.89 17.78
N SER A 93 -15.48 -7.16 17.46
CA SER A 93 -14.44 -7.57 16.51
C SER A 93 -14.61 -6.97 15.11
N ASN A 94 -15.85 -6.74 14.68
CA ASN A 94 -16.16 -6.17 13.37
C ASN A 94 -15.92 -4.65 13.35
N PHE A 95 -16.15 -3.95 14.46
CA PHE A 95 -15.73 -2.55 14.61
C PHE A 95 -14.21 -2.41 14.61
N GLN A 96 -13.50 -3.31 15.28
CA GLN A 96 -12.03 -3.34 15.28
C GLN A 96 -11.48 -3.60 13.88
N LEU A 97 -12.04 -4.57 13.15
CA LEU A 97 -11.71 -4.85 11.76
C LEU A 97 -11.88 -3.60 10.87
N ALA A 98 -13.01 -2.89 11.00
CA ALA A 98 -13.24 -1.66 10.25
C ALA A 98 -12.21 -0.57 10.58
N GLY A 99 -11.83 -0.44 11.86
CA GLY A 99 -10.77 0.45 12.31
C GLY A 99 -9.40 0.11 11.71
N THR A 100 -9.02 -1.16 11.71
CA THR A 100 -7.78 -1.64 11.07
C THR A 100 -7.79 -1.37 9.56
N ALA A 101 -8.87 -1.72 8.87
CA ALA A 101 -8.99 -1.47 7.43
C ALA A 101 -8.90 0.02 7.09
N LEU A 102 -9.48 0.89 7.93
CA LEU A 102 -9.37 2.34 7.79
C LEU A 102 -7.92 2.81 7.96
N GLN A 103 -7.22 2.35 9.00
CA GLN A 103 -5.82 2.68 9.22
C GLN A 103 -4.97 2.31 8.00
N GLU A 104 -5.07 1.06 7.54
CA GLU A 104 -4.34 0.56 6.37
C GLU A 104 -4.73 1.28 5.07
N SER A 105 -5.96 1.82 4.96
CA SER A 105 -6.39 2.57 3.76
C SER A 105 -5.67 3.92 3.60
N THR A 106 -5.13 4.44 4.70
CA THR A 106 -4.37 5.70 4.75
C THR A 106 -2.87 5.49 4.62
N GLU A 107 -2.39 4.26 4.76
CA GLU A 107 -0.99 3.92 4.60
C GLU A 107 -0.60 4.09 3.14
N ARG A 108 0.36 4.99 2.90
CA ARG A 108 0.98 5.12 1.59
C ARG A 108 1.94 3.96 1.41
N PRO A 109 2.05 3.39 0.20
CA PRO A 109 3.11 2.45 -0.12
C PRO A 109 4.45 3.02 0.34
N ASP A 110 5.19 2.26 1.14
CA ASP A 110 6.56 2.61 1.47
C ASP A 110 7.32 2.76 0.13
N PRO A 111 7.81 3.98 -0.21
CA PRO A 111 8.52 4.21 -1.47
C PRO A 111 9.70 3.25 -1.64
N TRP A 112 10.26 2.76 -0.54
CA TRP A 112 11.37 1.81 -0.56
C TRP A 112 10.93 0.38 -0.86
N GLN A 113 9.82 -0.08 -0.27
CA GLN A 113 9.22 -1.36 -0.64
C GLN A 113 8.88 -1.39 -2.13
N VAL A 114 8.37 -0.29 -2.69
CA VAL A 114 8.10 -0.15 -4.12
C VAL A 114 9.40 -0.23 -4.93
N ALA A 115 10.42 0.56 -4.56
CA ALA A 115 11.72 0.54 -5.26
C ALA A 115 12.39 -0.85 -5.22
N ASN A 116 12.37 -1.52 -4.07
CA ASN A 116 12.89 -2.87 -3.91
C ASN A 116 12.11 -3.89 -4.75
N SER A 117 10.78 -3.80 -4.79
CA SER A 117 9.93 -4.67 -5.61
C SER A 117 10.20 -4.46 -7.11
N MET A 118 10.44 -3.22 -7.55
CA MET A 118 10.83 -2.92 -8.93
C MET A 118 12.22 -3.49 -9.27
N LEU A 119 13.18 -3.41 -8.36
CA LEU A 119 14.50 -4.03 -8.54
C LEU A 119 14.39 -5.56 -8.63
N GLU A 120 13.56 -6.19 -7.80
CA GLU A 120 13.27 -7.63 -7.88
C GLU A 120 12.64 -8.03 -9.20
N MET A 121 11.64 -7.28 -9.67
CA MET A 121 11.01 -7.50 -10.96
C MET A 121 12.04 -7.38 -12.10
N GLY A 122 12.89 -6.35 -12.05
CA GLY A 122 13.98 -6.16 -13.01
C GLY A 122 14.97 -7.33 -13.01
N ILE A 123 15.34 -7.83 -11.84
CA ILE A 123 16.17 -9.04 -11.70
C ILE A 123 15.48 -10.25 -12.34
N GLY A 124 14.19 -10.47 -12.06
CA GLY A 124 13.42 -11.57 -12.63
C GLY A 124 13.37 -11.54 -14.15
N ILE A 125 13.05 -10.37 -14.73
CA ILE A 125 13.01 -10.17 -16.19
C ILE A 125 14.41 -10.40 -16.80
N CYS A 126 15.46 -9.80 -16.23
CA CYS A 126 16.82 -9.96 -16.73
C CYS A 126 17.35 -11.40 -16.61
N ALA A 127 16.90 -12.15 -15.59
CA ALA A 127 17.24 -13.56 -15.43
C ALA A 127 16.56 -14.43 -16.51
N LEU A 128 15.30 -14.15 -16.85
CA LEU A 128 14.55 -14.90 -17.87
C LEU A 128 15.06 -14.67 -19.30
N LEU A 129 15.55 -13.47 -19.61
CA LEU A 129 16.04 -13.11 -20.95
C LEU A 129 17.45 -13.67 -21.29
N GLY A 130 18.03 -14.54 -20.44
CA GLY A 130 19.14 -15.45 -20.72
C GLY A 130 20.27 -14.94 -21.63
N GLY A 131 21.38 -14.44 -21.05
CA GLY A 131 22.60 -14.08 -21.80
C GLY A 131 23.64 -13.34 -20.94
N VAL A 132 24.85 -13.13 -21.45
CA VAL A 132 25.96 -12.46 -20.71
C VAL A 132 25.59 -11.04 -20.24
N TYR A 133 24.78 -10.33 -21.03
CA TYR A 133 24.27 -9.02 -20.64
C TYR A 133 23.18 -9.10 -19.57
N GLY A 134 22.33 -10.15 -19.61
CA GLY A 134 21.30 -10.40 -18.60
C GLY A 134 21.90 -10.75 -17.23
N THR A 135 22.94 -11.61 -17.19
CA THR A 135 23.60 -11.98 -15.94
C THR A 135 24.35 -10.82 -15.29
N ARG A 136 24.99 -9.95 -16.10
CA ARG A 136 25.60 -8.70 -15.61
C ARG A 136 24.57 -7.72 -15.07
N ALA A 137 23.44 -7.57 -15.75
CA ALA A 137 22.34 -6.72 -15.29
C ALA A 137 21.76 -7.22 -13.97
N VAL A 138 21.55 -8.54 -13.82
CA VAL A 138 21.13 -9.16 -12.55
C VAL A 138 22.12 -8.83 -11.42
N GLY A 139 23.43 -8.99 -11.65
CA GLY A 139 24.45 -8.67 -10.66
C GLY A 139 24.43 -7.21 -10.23
N PHE A 140 24.29 -6.30 -11.21
CA PHE A 140 24.17 -4.87 -10.93
C PHE A 140 22.91 -4.53 -10.11
N LEU A 141 21.75 -5.07 -10.49
CA LEU A 141 20.48 -4.82 -9.79
C LEU A 141 20.49 -5.39 -8.37
N LYS A 142 21.09 -6.58 -8.16
CA LYS A 142 21.30 -7.14 -6.82
C LYS A 142 22.17 -6.21 -5.95
N GLN A 143 23.29 -5.76 -6.49
CA GLN A 143 24.17 -4.83 -5.77
C GLN A 143 23.48 -3.49 -5.47
N ALA A 144 22.67 -2.98 -6.40
CA ALA A 144 21.89 -1.77 -6.19
C ALA A 144 20.88 -1.94 -5.05
N ARG A 145 20.19 -3.09 -5.00
CA ARG A 145 19.28 -3.45 -3.91
C ARG A 145 20.00 -3.55 -2.56
N GLU A 146 21.13 -4.24 -2.51
CA GLU A 146 21.93 -4.37 -1.27
C GLU A 146 22.37 -3.00 -0.73
N LYS A 147 22.87 -2.12 -1.62
CA LYS A 147 23.25 -0.75 -1.25
C LYS A 147 22.06 0.08 -0.79
N SER A 148 20.91 -0.11 -1.42
CA SER A 148 19.65 0.53 -1.07
C SER A 148 19.19 0.12 0.33
N ASN A 149 19.23 -1.18 0.66
CA ASN A 149 18.91 -1.68 2.01
C ASN A 149 19.88 -1.13 3.07
N ALA A 150 21.20 -1.19 2.81
CA ALA A 150 22.20 -0.67 3.73
C ALA A 150 22.01 0.84 4.00
N LEU A 151 21.63 1.63 2.99
CA LEU A 151 21.33 3.04 3.17
C LEU A 151 20.09 3.25 4.07
N GLN A 152 19.05 2.43 3.91
CA GLN A 152 17.85 2.48 4.75
C GLN A 152 18.18 2.18 6.21
N GLU A 153 18.98 1.14 6.47
CA GLU A 153 19.45 0.78 7.82
C GLU A 153 20.23 1.92 8.48
N ILE A 154 21.16 2.54 7.74
CA ILE A 154 21.94 3.68 8.23
C ILE A 154 21.03 4.86 8.59
N ILE A 155 20.06 5.18 7.73
CA ILE A 155 19.12 6.29 7.98
C ILE A 155 18.26 5.99 9.21
N ALA A 156 17.70 4.78 9.32
CA ALA A 156 16.89 4.37 10.46
C ALA A 156 17.69 4.43 11.77
N GLY A 157 18.92 3.91 11.78
CA GLY A 157 19.84 3.99 12.92
C GLY A 157 20.18 5.44 13.30
N ASN A 158 20.42 6.31 12.32
CA ASN A 158 20.68 7.73 12.56
C ASN A 158 19.46 8.47 13.13
N GLU A 159 18.25 8.16 12.68
CA GLU A 159 17.03 8.72 13.24
C GLU A 159 16.79 8.23 14.67
N LEU A 160 17.02 6.93 14.95
CA LEU A 160 16.95 6.39 16.30
C LEU A 160 17.97 7.05 17.24
N PHE A 161 19.23 7.18 16.80
CA PHE A 161 20.29 7.84 17.54
C PHE A 161 19.88 9.27 17.92
N LYS A 162 19.36 10.05 16.96
CA LYS A 162 18.90 11.44 17.22
C LYS A 162 17.70 11.50 18.16
N LYS A 163 16.80 10.52 18.11
CA LYS A 163 15.65 10.43 19.05
C LYS A 163 16.12 10.20 20.48
N GLN A 164 17.09 9.30 20.67
CA GLN A 164 17.64 8.95 21.99
C GLN A 164 18.62 10.00 22.52
N ASN A 165 19.36 10.68 21.64
CA ASN A 165 20.46 11.60 21.97
C ASN A 165 20.13 13.02 21.50
N ARG A 166 19.03 13.59 22.01
CA ARG A 166 18.53 14.91 21.53
C ARG A 166 19.54 16.04 21.68
N ALA A 167 20.33 16.05 22.76
CA ALA A 167 21.36 17.07 22.99
C ALA A 167 22.47 17.05 21.92
N GLN A 168 22.73 15.89 21.31
CA GLN A 168 23.76 15.69 20.30
C GLN A 168 23.23 15.88 18.87
N ALA A 169 21.92 16.07 18.69
CA ALA A 169 21.30 16.15 17.36
C ALA A 169 21.84 17.31 16.51
N THR A 170 22.19 18.45 17.12
CA THR A 170 22.78 19.60 16.42
C THR A 170 24.18 19.30 15.93
N ALA A 171 25.04 18.76 16.78
CA ALA A 171 26.41 18.35 16.42
C ALA A 171 26.39 17.25 15.33
N PHE A 172 25.46 16.30 15.43
CA PHE A 172 25.24 15.27 14.40
C PHE A 172 24.91 15.89 13.04
N LYS A 173 23.99 16.88 12.99
CA LYS A 173 23.65 17.58 11.74
C LYS A 173 24.85 18.33 11.16
N GLN A 174 25.64 19.00 12.01
CA GLN A 174 26.85 19.71 11.58
C GLN A 174 27.90 18.75 10.98
N ALA A 175 28.10 17.58 11.58
CA ALA A 175 29.02 16.57 11.05
C ALA A 175 28.65 16.08 9.62
N HIS A 176 27.38 16.21 9.24
CA HIS A 176 26.86 15.81 7.93
C HIS A 176 26.61 16.98 6.97
N GLN A 177 27.00 18.20 7.33
CA GLN A 177 26.70 19.41 6.54
C GLN A 177 27.29 19.38 5.12
N ASN A 178 28.39 18.65 4.93
CA ASN A 178 29.12 18.54 3.67
C ASN A 178 28.60 17.40 2.76
N GLN A 179 27.48 16.76 3.11
CA GLN A 179 26.84 15.81 2.21
C GLN A 179 26.42 16.49 0.91
N SER A 180 26.64 15.79 -0.20
CA SER A 180 26.21 16.28 -1.53
C SER A 180 24.71 16.61 -1.54
N PRO A 181 24.26 17.60 -2.33
CA PRO A 181 22.83 17.87 -2.51
C PRO A 181 22.02 16.62 -2.86
N GLN A 182 22.57 15.75 -3.70
CA GLN A 182 21.96 14.49 -4.12
C GLN A 182 21.79 13.54 -2.93
N THR A 183 22.82 13.36 -2.10
CA THR A 183 22.74 12.54 -0.89
C THR A 183 21.69 13.09 0.08
N ARG A 184 21.63 14.42 0.27
CA ARG A 184 20.64 15.06 1.15
C ARG A 184 19.22 14.86 0.65
N GLN A 185 18.99 14.96 -0.66
CA GLN A 185 17.69 14.69 -1.28
C GLN A 185 17.27 13.23 -1.07
N LEU A 186 18.17 12.28 -1.31
CA LEU A 186 17.92 10.85 -1.07
C LEU A 186 17.56 10.60 0.39
N VAL A 187 18.39 11.09 1.32
CA VAL A 187 18.17 10.92 2.77
C VAL A 187 16.87 11.58 3.23
N ALA A 188 16.49 12.73 2.67
CA ALA A 188 15.23 13.40 3.01
C ALA A 188 14.02 12.62 2.50
N ALA A 189 14.07 12.12 1.25
CA ALA A 189 13.02 11.30 0.68
C ALA A 189 12.81 9.98 1.44
N MET A 190 13.87 9.44 2.05
CA MET A 190 13.83 8.17 2.81
C MET A 190 13.39 8.33 4.28
N LYS A 191 13.14 9.56 4.76
CA LYS A 191 12.63 9.83 6.12
C LYS A 191 11.13 10.08 6.18
N ALA A 192 10.53 10.43 5.04
CA ALA A 192 9.13 10.82 4.90
C ALA A 192 8.24 9.59 4.74
#